data_AF-A0A3A8PQH5-F1
#
_entry.id   AF-A0A3A8PQH5-F1
#
_cell.length_a   1.000
_cell.length_b   1.000
_cell.length_c   1.000
_cell.angle_alpha   90.00
_cell.angle_beta   90.00
_cell.angle_gamma   90.00
#
_symmetry.space_group_name_H-M   'P 1'
#
loop_
_entity.id
_entity.type
_entity.pdbx_description
1 polymer ?
#
loop_
_entity_poly.entity_id
_entity_poly.type
_entity_poly.pdbx_seq_one_letter_code
_entity_poly.pdbx_strand_id
1 'polypeptide(L)'
;MRSTHVLGIALLSCLAFAPLAEAKSVSFSGYQWEVRSGQGGPGPNTWDDRNAWVDANGYLHLKIAWRDGRWTTAEVYMPQQRLGFGTYQFKLIGRPDLFDDNVVLGLFNYTRPDVGPDGTNEIDIEFAKWGGSQPQMGNWAVYPAVTGVTYSHQAYTISLGGTYSTHRFQWSSRQVYFQALHGHQDGNVNQMASWLLNPPDYVQRIPQNPLPVHMNIWLFQGRAPKNGQEAEIVIAEFKFIPAP
;
A
#
# COMPACT_ATOMS: atom_id res chain seq x y z
N MET A 1 -45.61 49.75 44.56
CA MET A 1 -45.98 48.64 43.66
C MET A 1 -44.73 48.25 42.89
N ARG A 2 -44.33 46.98 42.96
CA ARG A 2 -43.09 46.46 42.35
C ARG A 2 -43.28 46.30 40.84
N SER A 3 -42.37 46.83 40.03
CA SER A 3 -42.22 46.46 38.63
C SER A 3 -40.84 45.83 38.46
N THR A 4 -40.82 44.54 38.12
CA THR A 4 -39.63 43.75 37.82
C THR A 4 -39.41 43.78 36.31
N HIS A 5 -38.31 44.37 35.85
CA HIS A 5 -37.86 44.24 34.47
C HIS A 5 -36.85 43.10 34.39
N VAL A 6 -37.21 42.03 33.68
CA VAL A 6 -36.29 40.94 33.32
C VAL A 6 -35.61 41.33 32.01
N LEU A 7 -34.30 41.61 32.06
CA LEU A 7 -33.47 41.74 30.86
C LEU A 7 -33.09 40.33 30.38
N GLY A 8 -33.63 39.91 29.24
CA GLY A 8 -33.18 38.70 28.55
C GLY A 8 -31.88 38.96 27.80
N ILE A 9 -30.78 38.34 28.22
CA ILE A 9 -29.54 38.30 27.45
C ILE A 9 -29.67 37.16 26.44
N ALA A 10 -29.76 37.49 25.15
CA ALA A 10 -29.61 36.52 24.09
C ALA A 10 -28.11 36.24 23.88
N LEU A 11 -27.64 35.06 24.32
CA LEU A 11 -26.34 34.55 23.90
C LEU A 11 -26.47 34.05 22.45
N LEU A 12 -25.88 34.77 21.49
CA LEU A 12 -25.53 34.21 20.20
C LEU A 12 -24.34 33.25 20.40
N SER A 13 -24.61 31.95 20.35
CA SER A 13 -23.59 30.93 20.22
C SER A 13 -23.04 30.93 18.79
N CYS A 14 -21.87 31.56 18.58
CA CYS A 14 -21.10 31.37 17.35
C CYS A 14 -20.48 29.96 17.36
N LEU A 15 -21.08 29.04 16.62
CA LEU A 15 -20.47 27.75 16.28
C LEU A 15 -19.30 28.01 15.32
N ALA A 16 -18.08 27.99 15.86
CA ALA A 16 -16.87 27.96 15.03
C ALA A 16 -16.77 26.57 14.37
N PHE A 17 -17.02 26.50 13.06
CA PHE A 17 -16.68 25.32 12.27
C PHE A 17 -15.16 25.28 12.11
N ALA A 18 -14.50 24.36 12.83
CA ALA A 18 -13.12 24.00 12.50
C ALA A 18 -13.13 23.37 11.10
N PRO A 19 -12.29 23.83 10.16
CA PRO A 19 -12.16 23.16 8.87
C PRO A 19 -11.67 21.73 9.12
N LEU A 20 -12.33 20.75 8.49
CA LEU A 20 -11.79 19.40 8.39
C LEU A 20 -10.40 19.51 7.77
N ALA A 21 -9.39 18.93 8.43
CA ALA A 21 -8.03 18.89 7.90
C ALA A 21 -8.08 18.22 6.52
N GLU A 22 -7.59 18.92 5.50
CA GLU A 22 -7.51 18.38 4.15
C GLU A 22 -6.53 17.20 4.15
N ALA A 23 -6.92 16.11 3.48
CA ALA A 23 -6.05 14.93 3.36
C ALA A 23 -4.78 15.30 2.57
N LYS A 24 -3.61 15.00 3.14
CA LYS A 24 -2.32 15.25 2.47
C LYS A 24 -2.25 14.45 1.18
N SER A 25 -1.78 15.09 0.11
CA SER A 25 -1.54 14.42 -1.18
C SER A 25 -0.12 14.66 -1.68
N VAL A 26 0.39 13.73 -2.49
CA VAL A 26 1.69 13.83 -3.19
C VAL A 26 1.54 13.48 -4.67
N SER A 27 2.33 14.15 -5.52
CA SER A 27 2.42 13.85 -6.94
C SER A 27 3.63 12.97 -7.22
N PHE A 28 3.40 11.74 -7.69
CA PHE A 28 4.46 10.77 -7.93
C PHE A 28 4.19 9.96 -9.20
N SER A 29 5.21 9.83 -10.06
CA SER A 29 5.15 9.10 -11.33
C SER A 29 3.97 9.50 -12.24
N GLY A 30 3.59 10.78 -12.24
CA GLY A 30 2.48 11.30 -13.05
C GLY A 30 1.08 11.07 -12.47
N TYR A 31 0.97 10.50 -11.25
CA TYR A 31 -0.30 10.28 -10.56
C TYR A 31 -0.39 11.12 -9.28
N GLN A 32 -1.63 11.36 -8.83
CA GLN A 32 -1.91 11.90 -7.51
C GLN A 32 -2.17 10.76 -6.53
N TRP A 33 -1.56 10.87 -5.36
CA TRP A 33 -1.68 9.90 -4.29
C TRP A 33 -2.11 10.61 -3.01
N GLU A 34 -3.14 10.10 -2.34
CA GLU A 34 -3.47 10.55 -1.00
C GLU A 34 -2.58 9.81 0.01
N VAL A 35 -2.09 10.54 1.01
CA VAL A 35 -1.28 10.01 2.11
C VAL A 35 -2.19 9.76 3.30
N ARG A 36 -2.24 8.51 3.75
CA ARG A 36 -3.08 8.10 4.87
C ARG A 36 -2.54 8.64 6.20
N SER A 37 -3.45 9.03 7.09
CA SER A 37 -3.17 9.37 8.48
C SER A 37 -4.18 8.74 9.43
N GLY A 38 -3.84 8.65 10.72
CA GLY A 38 -4.74 8.16 11.77
C GLY A 38 -4.46 6.72 12.20
N GLN A 39 -5.49 5.98 12.59
CA GLN A 39 -5.38 4.59 13.08
C GLN A 39 -6.14 3.65 12.15
N GLY A 40 -5.65 2.42 11.99
CA GLY A 40 -6.43 1.38 11.33
C GLY A 40 -5.59 0.25 10.74
N GLY A 41 -6.28 -0.66 10.07
CA GLY A 41 -5.71 -1.85 9.45
C GLY A 41 -4.75 -1.58 8.30
N PRO A 42 -3.93 -2.58 7.91
CA PRO A 42 -3.85 -3.92 8.52
C PRO A 42 -3.22 -3.89 9.92
N GLY A 43 -3.75 -4.68 10.86
CA GLY A 43 -3.34 -4.65 12.27
C GLY A 43 -3.62 -3.30 12.98
N PRO A 44 -3.21 -3.12 14.25
CA PRO A 44 -3.35 -1.86 14.98
C PRO A 44 -2.23 -0.87 14.63
N ASN A 45 -2.18 -0.40 13.38
CA ASN A 45 -1.15 0.55 12.93
C ASN A 45 -1.56 2.02 13.11
N THR A 46 -0.55 2.85 13.36
CA THR A 46 -0.67 4.32 13.36
C THR A 46 -0.07 4.87 12.07
N TRP A 47 -0.91 5.39 11.19
CA TRP A 47 -0.51 6.03 9.94
C TRP A 47 -0.17 7.50 10.20
N ASP A 48 1.01 7.92 9.75
CA ASP A 48 1.50 9.28 9.91
C ASP A 48 1.89 9.84 8.55
N ASP A 49 1.25 10.94 8.15
CA ASP A 49 1.40 11.50 6.83
C ASP A 49 2.81 12.08 6.60
N ARG A 50 3.59 12.34 7.67
CA ARG A 50 5.00 12.73 7.61
C ARG A 50 5.91 11.61 7.12
N ASN A 51 5.42 10.36 7.12
CA ASN A 51 6.20 9.20 6.72
C ASN A 51 6.06 8.84 5.23
N ALA A 52 5.31 9.63 4.46
CA ALA A 52 5.32 9.59 3.00
C ALA A 52 5.59 10.97 2.40
N TRP A 53 6.57 11.05 1.51
CA TRP A 53 6.90 12.28 0.78
C TRP A 53 7.57 11.96 -0.55
N VAL A 54 7.60 12.95 -1.44
CA VAL A 54 8.36 12.88 -2.69
C VAL A 54 9.59 13.77 -2.54
N ASP A 55 10.78 13.25 -2.84
CA ASP A 55 12.03 13.99 -2.73
C ASP A 55 12.31 14.89 -3.95
N ALA A 56 13.46 15.57 -3.94
CA ALA A 56 13.86 16.45 -5.04
C ALA A 56 14.17 15.71 -6.35
N ASN A 57 14.38 14.39 -6.31
CA ASN A 57 14.57 13.55 -7.50
C ASN A 57 13.23 13.05 -8.06
N GLY A 58 12.11 13.33 -7.38
CA GLY A 58 10.80 12.83 -7.76
C GLY A 58 10.52 11.42 -7.25
N TYR A 59 11.29 10.90 -6.29
CA TYR A 59 11.10 9.57 -5.74
C TYR A 59 10.18 9.60 -4.54
N LEU A 60 9.28 8.61 -4.43
CA LEU A 60 8.39 8.45 -3.29
C LEU A 60 9.11 7.69 -2.19
N HIS A 61 9.16 8.28 -1.00
CA HIS A 61 9.67 7.64 0.21
C HIS A 61 8.50 7.14 1.05
N LEU A 62 8.59 5.91 1.55
CA LEU A 62 7.69 5.35 2.55
C LEU A 62 8.53 4.89 3.74
N LYS A 63 8.14 5.35 4.94
CA LYS A 63 8.94 5.12 6.14
C LYS A 63 8.13 4.58 7.32
N ILE A 64 8.75 3.70 8.09
CA ILE A 64 8.36 3.39 9.46
C ILE A 64 9.28 4.21 10.37
N ALA A 65 8.69 5.05 11.23
CA ALA A 65 9.44 5.97 12.07
C ALA A 65 8.98 5.95 13.53
N TRP A 66 9.89 6.27 14.45
CA TRP A 66 9.54 6.54 15.84
C TRP A 66 9.20 8.04 15.98
N ARG A 67 7.90 8.33 16.12
CA ARG A 67 7.36 9.69 16.19
C ARG A 67 6.56 9.86 17.47
N ASP A 68 6.82 10.94 18.19
CA ASP A 68 6.00 11.37 19.33
C ASP A 68 5.74 10.24 20.35
N GLY A 69 6.77 9.42 20.61
CA GLY A 69 6.73 8.32 21.58
C GLY A 69 6.09 7.02 21.09
N ARG A 70 5.86 6.83 19.78
CA ARG A 70 5.34 5.59 19.20
C ARG A 70 5.87 5.29 17.81
N TRP A 71 5.78 4.04 17.39
CA TRP A 71 6.02 3.65 16.01
C TRP A 71 4.85 4.08 15.12
N THR A 72 5.20 4.59 13.94
CA THR A 72 4.26 5.08 12.94
C THR A 72 4.63 4.54 11.56
N THR A 73 3.65 4.41 10.69
CA THR A 73 3.73 3.74 9.38
C THR A 73 3.30 4.68 8.26
N ALA A 74 3.43 4.25 7.01
CA ALA A 74 3.09 5.04 5.84
C ALA A 74 2.26 4.25 4.84
N GLU A 75 1.22 4.88 4.30
CA GLU A 75 0.45 4.37 3.17
C GLU A 75 0.10 5.52 2.24
N VAL A 76 0.22 5.27 0.95
CA VAL A 76 -0.33 6.13 -0.10
C VAL A 76 -1.24 5.32 -1.02
N TYR A 77 -2.27 5.96 -1.55
CA TYR A 77 -3.21 5.31 -2.45
C TYR A 77 -3.79 6.27 -3.48
N MET A 78 -4.20 5.75 -4.64
CA MET A 78 -4.90 6.53 -5.66
C MET A 78 -6.34 6.81 -5.21
N PRO A 79 -6.73 8.07 -4.95
CA PRO A 79 -8.03 8.38 -4.37
C PRO A 79 -9.15 8.39 -5.44
N GLN A 80 -8.83 8.68 -6.70
CA GLN A 80 -9.82 8.70 -7.79
C GLN A 80 -9.54 7.67 -8.89
N GLN A 81 -8.28 7.51 -9.29
CA GLN A 81 -7.91 6.64 -10.41
C GLN A 81 -8.07 5.17 -10.04
N ARG A 82 -8.60 4.42 -11.00
CA ARG A 82 -8.65 2.96 -10.98
C ARG A 82 -8.03 2.46 -12.26
N LEU A 83 -7.07 1.57 -12.13
CA LEU A 83 -6.33 1.03 -13.25
C LEU A 83 -6.84 -0.39 -13.52
N GLY A 84 -6.97 -0.74 -14.80
CA GLY A 84 -7.54 -2.02 -15.25
C GLY A 84 -6.46 -3.05 -15.57
N PHE A 85 -6.79 -3.96 -16.47
CA PHE A 85 -5.84 -4.93 -17.01
C PHE A 85 -4.64 -4.23 -17.66
N GLY A 86 -3.46 -4.77 -17.42
CA GLY A 86 -2.19 -4.19 -17.86
C GLY A 86 -1.01 -4.64 -17.02
N THR A 87 0.12 -3.99 -17.24
CA THR A 87 1.37 -4.20 -16.48
C THR A 87 1.52 -3.12 -15.43
N TYR A 88 1.71 -3.52 -14.18
CA TYR A 88 1.98 -2.66 -13.03
C TYR A 88 3.42 -2.88 -12.61
N GLN A 89 4.27 -1.86 -12.70
CA GLN A 89 5.71 -1.96 -12.44
C GLN A 89 6.15 -0.94 -11.40
N PHE A 90 6.91 -1.43 -10.42
CA PHE A 90 7.48 -0.66 -9.32
C PHE A 90 9.00 -0.83 -9.33
N LYS A 91 9.73 0.29 -9.47
CA LYS A 91 11.19 0.34 -9.35
C LYS A 91 11.55 0.80 -7.95
N LEU A 92 12.13 -0.09 -7.15
CA LEU A 92 12.45 0.17 -5.74
C LEU A 92 13.93 0.54 -5.57
N ILE A 93 14.21 1.36 -4.56
CA ILE A 93 15.54 1.62 -4.01
C ILE A 93 15.50 1.29 -2.50
N GLY A 94 16.20 0.23 -2.10
CA GLY A 94 16.33 -0.24 -0.74
C GLY A 94 16.68 -1.74 -0.66
N ARG A 95 16.59 -2.29 0.55
CA ARG A 95 16.88 -3.71 0.84
C ARG A 95 15.69 -4.40 1.53
N PRO A 96 14.55 -4.54 0.84
CA PRO A 96 13.38 -5.21 1.44
C PRO A 96 13.67 -6.67 1.81
N ASP A 97 14.68 -7.30 1.19
CA ASP A 97 15.18 -8.62 1.55
C ASP A 97 15.83 -8.70 2.95
N LEU A 98 16.17 -7.54 3.53
CA LEU A 98 16.79 -7.42 4.87
C LEU A 98 15.86 -6.80 5.91
N PHE A 99 14.58 -6.60 5.60
CA PHE A 99 13.63 -6.05 6.58
C PHE A 99 13.54 -6.89 7.85
N ASP A 100 13.31 -6.18 8.95
CA ASP A 100 12.98 -6.78 10.24
C ASP A 100 11.72 -7.64 10.12
N ASP A 101 11.64 -8.70 10.93
CA ASP A 101 10.56 -9.66 10.87
C ASP A 101 9.15 -9.05 11.04
N ASN A 102 9.04 -7.90 11.70
CA ASN A 102 7.78 -7.21 11.92
C ASN A 102 7.46 -6.16 10.84
N VAL A 103 8.35 -5.90 9.88
CA VAL A 103 8.12 -4.94 8.81
C VAL A 103 7.47 -5.63 7.61
N VAL A 104 6.45 -4.99 7.06
CA VAL A 104 5.75 -5.41 5.84
C VAL A 104 5.76 -4.26 4.84
N LEU A 105 6.16 -4.54 3.61
CA LEU A 105 5.97 -3.66 2.46
C LEU A 105 4.93 -4.28 1.53
N GLY A 106 3.88 -3.52 1.17
CA GLY A 106 2.89 -3.90 0.18
C GLY A 106 2.89 -2.97 -1.03
N LEU A 107 2.84 -3.55 -2.24
CA LEU A 107 2.64 -2.86 -3.52
C LEU A 107 1.48 -3.56 -4.24
N PHE A 108 0.31 -2.92 -4.30
CA PHE A 108 -0.90 -3.69 -4.54
C PHE A 108 -2.04 -2.91 -5.20
N ASN A 109 -2.94 -3.66 -5.83
CA ASN A 109 -4.29 -3.21 -6.15
C ASN A 109 -5.23 -3.63 -5.02
N TYR A 110 -6.18 -2.79 -4.64
CA TYR A 110 -7.10 -3.10 -3.55
C TYR A 110 -8.54 -2.73 -3.88
N THR A 111 -9.49 -3.45 -3.28
CA THR A 111 -10.91 -3.24 -3.49
C THR A 111 -11.40 -1.91 -2.92
N ARG A 112 -12.60 -1.51 -3.36
CA ARG A 112 -13.41 -0.48 -2.72
C ARG A 112 -14.81 -1.05 -2.46
N PRO A 113 -15.56 -0.46 -1.52
CA PRO A 113 -16.90 -0.95 -1.18
C PRO A 113 -17.86 -1.10 -2.37
N ASP A 114 -17.67 -0.32 -3.44
CA ASP A 114 -18.46 -0.40 -4.67
C ASP A 114 -18.03 -1.52 -5.63
N VAL A 115 -16.85 -2.12 -5.45
CA VAL A 115 -16.35 -3.27 -6.23
C VAL A 115 -16.56 -4.58 -5.49
N GLY A 116 -16.20 -4.62 -4.21
CA GLY A 116 -16.30 -5.80 -3.38
C GLY A 116 -15.86 -5.53 -1.93
N PRO A 117 -16.26 -6.40 -0.98
CA PRO A 117 -15.86 -6.27 0.41
C PRO A 117 -14.36 -6.55 0.60
N ASP A 118 -13.82 -6.16 1.76
CA ASP A 118 -12.48 -6.56 2.19
C ASP A 118 -12.26 -8.09 2.07
N GLY A 119 -11.05 -8.50 1.71
CA GLY A 119 -10.71 -9.87 1.37
C GLY A 119 -11.15 -10.32 -0.02
N THR A 120 -11.52 -9.38 -0.90
CA THR A 120 -11.78 -9.63 -2.33
C THR A 120 -11.07 -8.58 -3.18
N ASN A 121 -10.91 -8.88 -4.48
CA ASN A 121 -10.43 -7.96 -5.49
C ASN A 121 -9.11 -7.26 -5.13
N GLU A 122 -8.04 -8.04 -4.97
CA GLU A 122 -6.72 -7.54 -4.58
C GLU A 122 -5.60 -8.36 -5.23
N ILE A 123 -4.50 -7.70 -5.58
CA ILE A 123 -3.31 -8.29 -6.23
C ILE A 123 -2.08 -7.67 -5.57
N ASP A 124 -1.27 -8.51 -4.93
CA ASP A 124 -0.22 -8.06 -4.01
C ASP A 124 1.18 -8.47 -4.44
N ILE A 125 2.10 -7.55 -4.28
CA ILE A 125 3.52 -7.85 -4.08
C ILE A 125 3.88 -7.43 -2.66
N GLU A 126 4.30 -8.40 -1.86
CA GLU A 126 4.60 -8.18 -0.44
C GLU A 126 6.04 -8.60 -0.11
N PHE A 127 6.63 -7.88 0.85
CA PHE A 127 7.87 -8.25 1.52
C PHE A 127 7.63 -8.31 3.02
N ALA A 128 7.57 -9.51 3.57
CA ALA A 128 7.33 -9.75 4.99
C ALA A 128 7.80 -11.13 5.43
N LYS A 129 8.34 -11.21 6.65
CA LYS A 129 8.51 -12.49 7.37
C LYS A 129 7.39 -12.78 8.37
N TRP A 130 6.38 -11.91 8.45
CA TRP A 130 5.17 -12.13 9.25
C TRP A 130 5.48 -12.42 10.73
N GLY A 131 6.27 -11.55 11.35
CA GLY A 131 6.75 -11.72 12.72
C GLY A 131 7.77 -12.84 12.90
N GLY A 132 8.32 -13.39 11.81
CA GLY A 132 9.26 -14.52 11.79
C GLY A 132 8.57 -15.87 11.60
N SER A 133 7.26 -15.89 11.30
CA SER A 133 6.52 -17.12 11.03
C SER A 133 6.76 -17.68 9.63
N GLN A 134 7.27 -16.85 8.70
CA GLN A 134 7.67 -17.31 7.38
C GLN A 134 9.17 -17.14 7.13
N PRO A 135 9.82 -18.14 6.50
CA PRO A 135 11.24 -18.08 6.21
C PRO A 135 11.57 -17.21 4.99
N GLN A 136 10.60 -17.04 4.09
CA GLN A 136 10.74 -16.32 2.83
C GLN A 136 10.21 -14.89 3.00
N MET A 137 10.98 -13.92 2.49
CA MET A 137 10.60 -12.52 2.57
C MET A 137 9.57 -12.13 1.50
N GLY A 138 9.69 -12.64 0.27
CA GLY A 138 8.78 -12.27 -0.81
C GLY A 138 7.49 -13.08 -0.76
N ASN A 139 6.34 -12.43 -0.98
CA ASN A 139 5.06 -13.08 -1.18
C ASN A 139 4.30 -12.37 -2.32
N TRP A 140 3.69 -13.15 -3.20
CA TRP A 140 2.68 -12.65 -4.14
C TRP A 140 1.35 -13.22 -3.75
N ALA A 141 0.29 -12.41 -3.77
CA ALA A 141 -1.06 -12.86 -3.47
C ALA A 141 -2.05 -12.32 -4.50
N VAL A 142 -3.13 -13.08 -4.70
CA VAL A 142 -4.29 -12.67 -5.47
C VAL A 142 -5.52 -13.09 -4.70
N TYR A 143 -6.24 -12.09 -4.18
CA TYR A 143 -7.53 -12.27 -3.56
C TYR A 143 -8.62 -12.37 -4.65
N PRO A 144 -9.59 -13.28 -4.46
CA PRO A 144 -10.59 -13.59 -5.48
C PRO A 144 -11.52 -12.40 -5.76
N ALA A 145 -12.16 -12.41 -6.93
CA ALA A 145 -13.19 -11.43 -7.28
C ALA A 145 -14.49 -11.58 -6.46
N VAL A 146 -14.67 -12.74 -5.81
CA VAL A 146 -15.87 -13.10 -5.05
C VAL A 146 -15.52 -13.59 -3.65
N THR A 147 -16.45 -13.43 -2.71
CA THR A 147 -16.32 -13.96 -1.35
C THR A 147 -16.39 -15.48 -1.31
N GLY A 148 -15.79 -16.11 -0.29
CA GLY A 148 -15.90 -17.55 -0.03
C GLY A 148 -14.93 -18.42 -0.86
N VAL A 149 -14.07 -17.80 -1.66
CA VAL A 149 -12.96 -18.45 -2.36
C VAL A 149 -11.66 -18.14 -1.62
N THR A 150 -10.79 -19.14 -1.48
CA THR A 150 -9.46 -18.90 -0.89
C THR A 150 -8.58 -18.15 -1.88
N TYR A 151 -7.87 -17.12 -1.39
CA TYR A 151 -6.85 -16.42 -2.16
C TYR A 151 -5.73 -17.36 -2.60
N SER A 152 -5.06 -17.01 -3.68
CA SER A 152 -3.89 -17.74 -4.17
C SER A 152 -2.64 -16.97 -3.78
N HIS A 153 -1.57 -17.65 -3.36
CA HIS A 153 -0.31 -16.98 -3.07
C HIS A 153 0.90 -17.84 -3.38
N GLN A 154 2.04 -17.20 -3.55
CA GLN A 154 3.34 -17.84 -3.76
C GLN A 154 4.42 -17.07 -3.00
N ALA A 155 4.92 -17.67 -1.93
CA ALA A 155 6.11 -17.18 -1.25
C ALA A 155 7.36 -17.49 -2.07
N TYR A 156 8.35 -16.61 -2.02
CA TYR A 156 9.62 -16.75 -2.74
C TYR A 156 10.78 -16.12 -1.95
N THR A 157 11.96 -16.71 -2.12
CA THR A 157 13.18 -16.14 -1.56
C THR A 157 13.62 -14.97 -2.42
N ILE A 158 13.88 -13.83 -1.78
CA ILE A 158 14.56 -12.69 -2.39
C ILE A 158 15.92 -12.51 -1.73
N SER A 159 16.94 -12.23 -2.54
CA SER A 159 18.28 -11.88 -2.10
C SER A 159 18.81 -10.84 -3.06
N LEU A 160 19.07 -9.63 -2.59
CA LEU A 160 19.52 -8.52 -3.43
C LEU A 160 21.03 -8.29 -3.28
N GLY A 161 21.75 -8.23 -4.41
CA GLY A 161 23.17 -7.87 -4.46
C GLY A 161 23.44 -6.36 -4.40
N GLY A 162 22.39 -5.53 -4.47
CA GLY A 162 22.44 -4.07 -4.42
C GLY A 162 21.12 -3.51 -3.90
N THR A 163 20.90 -2.20 -4.03
CA THR A 163 19.67 -1.55 -3.53
C THR A 163 18.58 -1.38 -4.57
N TYR A 164 18.84 -1.71 -5.84
CA TYR A 164 17.88 -1.49 -6.92
C TYR A 164 17.18 -2.79 -7.26
N SER A 165 15.85 -2.77 -7.32
CA SER A 165 15.04 -3.90 -7.80
C SER A 165 13.80 -3.43 -8.55
N THR A 166 13.25 -4.31 -9.37
CA THR A 166 11.99 -4.08 -10.09
C THR A 166 11.03 -5.19 -9.74
N HIS A 167 9.81 -4.81 -9.36
CA HIS A 167 8.75 -5.74 -9.03
C HIS A 167 7.52 -5.38 -9.84
N ARG A 168 6.88 -6.38 -10.44
CA ARG A 168 5.73 -6.12 -11.30
C ARG A 168 4.79 -7.31 -11.38
N PHE A 169 3.57 -7.01 -11.82
CA PHE A 169 2.66 -8.01 -12.33
C PHE A 169 2.00 -7.57 -13.63
N GLN A 170 1.72 -8.54 -14.50
CA GLN A 170 0.84 -8.39 -15.64
C GLN A 170 -0.50 -9.02 -15.30
N TRP A 171 -1.54 -8.20 -15.27
CA TRP A 171 -2.90 -8.60 -14.94
C TRP A 171 -3.78 -8.57 -16.18
N SER A 172 -4.49 -9.69 -16.41
CA SER A 172 -5.53 -9.83 -17.42
C SER A 172 -6.76 -10.49 -16.77
N SER A 173 -7.87 -10.57 -17.51
CA SER A 173 -9.08 -11.25 -17.01
C SER A 173 -8.85 -12.72 -16.66
N ARG A 174 -7.84 -13.38 -17.24
CA ARG A 174 -7.61 -14.84 -17.12
C ARG A 174 -6.43 -15.24 -16.27
N GLN A 175 -5.45 -14.35 -16.13
CA GLN A 175 -4.20 -14.68 -15.45
C GLN A 175 -3.55 -13.43 -14.84
N VAL A 176 -2.73 -13.69 -13.81
CA VAL A 176 -1.79 -12.74 -13.25
C VAL A 176 -0.39 -13.36 -13.31
N TYR A 177 0.54 -12.68 -13.96
CA TYR A 177 1.95 -13.09 -14.01
C TYR A 177 2.78 -12.11 -13.18
N PHE A 178 3.53 -12.61 -12.19
CA PHE A 178 4.36 -11.83 -11.30
C PHE A 178 5.84 -12.01 -11.65
N GLN A 179 6.62 -10.94 -11.47
CA GLN A 179 8.07 -10.96 -11.64
C GLN A 179 8.76 -10.11 -10.57
N ALA A 180 9.88 -10.62 -10.07
CA ALA A 180 10.86 -9.88 -9.28
C ALA A 180 12.21 -9.90 -10.03
N LEU A 181 12.81 -8.75 -10.26
CA LEU A 181 14.05 -8.59 -11.04
C LEU A 181 15.07 -7.73 -10.29
N HIS A 182 16.35 -8.02 -10.48
CA HIS A 182 17.42 -7.16 -10.00
C HIS A 182 17.58 -5.89 -10.84
N GLY A 183 17.92 -4.79 -10.17
CA GLY A 183 18.10 -3.49 -10.80
C GLY A 183 16.76 -2.86 -11.20
N HIS A 184 16.85 -1.65 -11.74
CA HIS A 184 15.73 -1.01 -12.41
C HIS A 184 15.65 -1.54 -13.85
N GLN A 185 14.55 -2.19 -14.19
CA GLN A 185 14.35 -2.87 -15.46
C GLN A 185 13.06 -2.39 -16.11
N ASP A 186 13.07 -2.27 -17.44
CA ASP A 186 11.84 -2.26 -18.26
C ASP A 186 11.68 -3.57 -19.05
N GLY A 187 12.78 -4.26 -19.33
CA GLY A 187 12.80 -5.60 -19.93
C GLY A 187 12.66 -6.73 -18.90
N ASN A 188 13.08 -7.94 -19.29
CA ASN A 188 12.92 -9.17 -18.48
C ASN A 188 14.27 -9.75 -18.02
N VAL A 189 15.33 -8.96 -18.04
CA VAL A 189 16.68 -9.43 -17.67
C VAL A 189 16.84 -9.46 -16.14
N ASN A 190 17.74 -10.32 -15.65
CA ASN A 190 18.06 -10.47 -14.22
C ASN A 190 16.85 -10.82 -13.33
N GLN A 191 15.95 -11.67 -13.82
CA GLN A 191 14.80 -12.17 -13.06
C GLN A 191 15.28 -13.04 -11.89
N MET A 192 14.84 -12.70 -10.68
CA MET A 192 15.05 -13.48 -9.46
C MET A 192 14.00 -14.58 -9.31
N ALA A 193 12.74 -14.22 -9.54
CA ALA A 193 11.61 -15.10 -9.37
C ALA A 193 10.45 -14.67 -10.27
N SER A 194 9.57 -15.62 -10.57
CA SER A 194 8.28 -15.33 -11.21
C SER A 194 7.22 -16.35 -10.82
N TRP A 195 5.96 -15.97 -10.92
CA TRP A 195 4.83 -16.86 -10.68
C TRP A 195 3.68 -16.55 -11.64
N LEU A 196 3.08 -17.58 -12.23
CA LEU A 196 1.91 -17.46 -13.08
C LEU A 196 0.71 -18.07 -12.37
N LEU A 197 -0.28 -17.24 -12.06
CA LEU A 197 -1.61 -17.68 -11.66
C LEU A 197 -2.52 -17.67 -12.90
N ASN A 198 -2.89 -18.86 -13.39
CA ASN A 198 -3.79 -19.05 -14.54
C ASN A 198 -4.87 -20.11 -14.23
N PRO A 199 -5.84 -19.79 -13.36
CA PRO A 199 -6.85 -20.72 -12.91
C PRO A 199 -7.96 -20.90 -13.97
N PRO A 200 -8.56 -22.09 -14.08
CA PRO A 200 -9.67 -22.33 -15.02
C PRO A 200 -10.94 -21.53 -14.65
N ASP A 201 -11.15 -21.24 -13.36
CA ASP A 201 -12.26 -20.45 -12.80
C ASP A 201 -11.87 -18.97 -12.60
N TYR A 202 -11.15 -18.39 -13.58
CA TYR A 202 -10.60 -17.04 -13.52
C TYR A 202 -11.59 -15.94 -13.16
N VAL A 203 -12.87 -16.05 -13.58
CA VAL A 203 -13.90 -15.06 -13.25
C VAL A 203 -14.13 -14.93 -11.74
N GLN A 204 -13.92 -16.02 -10.98
CA GLN A 204 -14.04 -16.02 -9.52
C GLN A 204 -12.72 -15.71 -8.83
N ARG A 205 -11.59 -16.19 -9.37
CA ARG A 205 -10.28 -16.13 -8.71
C ARG A 205 -9.44 -14.92 -9.01
N ILE A 206 -9.71 -14.20 -10.09
CA ILE A 206 -8.93 -13.05 -10.52
C ILE A 206 -9.84 -11.83 -10.50
N PRO A 207 -9.41 -10.69 -9.92
CA PRO A 207 -10.19 -9.45 -9.98
C PRO A 207 -10.55 -9.08 -11.43
N GLN A 208 -11.77 -8.62 -11.66
CA GLN A 208 -12.30 -8.36 -13.01
C GLN A 208 -12.62 -6.88 -13.29
N ASN A 209 -12.52 -6.01 -12.28
CA ASN A 209 -12.84 -4.59 -12.37
C ASN A 209 -11.61 -3.74 -12.09
N PRO A 210 -11.43 -2.56 -12.71
CA PRO A 210 -10.34 -1.65 -12.38
C PRO A 210 -10.27 -1.32 -10.88
N LEU A 211 -9.06 -1.30 -10.33
CA LEU A 211 -8.81 -1.10 -8.90
C LEU A 211 -7.86 0.09 -8.67
N PRO A 212 -8.02 0.83 -7.56
CA PRO A 212 -6.98 1.75 -7.11
C PRO A 212 -5.66 1.01 -6.85
N VAL A 213 -4.56 1.74 -6.92
CA VAL A 213 -3.24 1.26 -6.50
C VAL A 213 -2.92 1.83 -5.13
N HIS A 214 -2.35 0.98 -4.29
CA HIS A 214 -1.91 1.28 -2.94
C HIS A 214 -0.44 0.89 -2.78
N MET A 215 0.29 1.64 -1.96
CA MET A 215 1.63 1.30 -1.53
C MET A 215 1.76 1.62 -0.03
N ASN A 216 2.24 0.67 0.76
CA ASN A 216 2.41 0.88 2.19
C ASN A 216 3.66 0.20 2.75
N ILE A 217 4.14 0.73 3.87
CA ILE A 217 5.10 0.06 4.73
C ILE A 217 4.58 0.13 6.17
N TRP A 218 4.39 -1.03 6.79
CA TRP A 218 3.64 -1.15 8.04
C TRP A 218 4.18 -2.23 8.98
N LEU A 219 3.66 -2.26 10.21
CA LEU A 219 4.09 -3.18 11.25
C LEU A 219 3.12 -4.34 11.43
N PHE A 220 3.60 -5.56 11.26
CA PHE A 220 2.82 -6.77 11.47
C PHE A 220 2.25 -6.80 12.90
N GLN A 221 0.92 -6.85 13.00
CA GLN A 221 0.18 -6.75 14.27
C GLN A 221 0.51 -5.49 15.10
N GLY A 222 0.98 -4.41 14.46
CA GLY A 222 1.39 -3.16 15.11
C GLY A 222 2.61 -3.30 16.02
N ARG A 223 3.36 -4.41 15.92
CA ARG A 223 4.53 -4.66 16.77
C ARG A 223 5.74 -3.89 16.27
N ALA A 224 6.45 -3.22 17.17
CA ALA A 224 7.72 -2.56 16.88
C ALA A 224 8.70 -3.48 16.12
N PRO A 225 9.55 -2.95 15.22
CA PRO A 225 10.66 -3.70 14.66
C PRO A 225 11.49 -4.34 15.79
N LYS A 226 11.81 -5.64 15.67
CA LYS A 226 12.54 -6.38 16.71
C LYS A 226 13.94 -5.81 16.95
N ASN A 227 14.55 -5.27 15.91
CA ASN A 227 15.83 -4.57 16.00
C ASN A 227 15.74 -3.14 16.57
N GLY A 228 14.53 -2.62 16.81
CA GLY A 228 14.29 -1.27 17.32
C GLY A 228 14.66 -0.14 16.35
N GLN A 229 14.85 -0.43 15.06
CA GLN A 229 15.28 0.54 14.05
C GLN A 229 14.13 0.97 13.15
N GLU A 230 14.22 2.20 12.65
CA GLU A 230 13.37 2.68 11.56
C GLU A 230 13.63 1.88 10.27
N ALA A 231 12.62 1.79 9.41
CA ALA A 231 12.71 1.13 8.12
C ALA A 231 12.20 2.05 7.02
N GLU A 232 12.83 2.03 5.86
CA GLU A 232 12.48 2.88 4.73
C GLU A 232 12.61 2.10 3.42
N ILE A 233 11.69 2.38 2.51
CA ILE A 233 11.80 2.01 1.11
C ILE A 233 11.51 3.23 0.25
N VAL A 234 12.25 3.35 -0.84
CA VAL A 234 12.04 4.39 -1.84
C VAL A 234 11.52 3.75 -3.12
N ILE A 235 10.49 4.33 -3.71
CA ILE A 235 9.94 3.95 -5.00
C ILE A 235 10.36 5.02 -5.99
N ALA A 236 11.25 4.67 -6.91
CA ALA A 236 11.77 5.58 -7.91
C ALA A 236 10.77 5.81 -9.06
N GLU A 237 9.99 4.79 -9.39
CA GLU A 237 8.99 4.84 -10.45
C GLU A 237 7.85 3.86 -10.16
N PHE A 238 6.62 4.32 -10.33
CA PHE A 238 5.46 3.49 -10.61
C PHE A 238 5.05 3.69 -12.07
N LYS A 239 4.84 2.59 -12.79
CA LYS A 239 4.44 2.62 -14.20
C LYS A 239 3.31 1.65 -14.46
N PHE A 240 2.24 2.14 -15.07
CA PHE A 240 1.15 1.34 -15.59
C PHE A 240 1.14 1.38 -17.12
N ILE A 241 1.06 0.20 -17.74
CA ILE A 241 0.92 0.04 -19.19
C ILE A 241 -0.38 -0.75 -19.43
N PRO A 242 -1.44 -0.13 -19.97
CA PRO A 242 -2.69 -0.83 -20.27
C PRO A 242 -2.47 -2.05 -21.17
N ALA A 243 -3.25 -3.11 -20.95
CA ALA A 243 -3.30 -4.21 -21.91
C ALA A 243 -3.88 -3.70 -23.26
N PRO A 244 -3.44 -4.27 -24.40
CA PRO A 244 -3.99 -3.94 -25.72
C PRO A 244 -5.50 -4.21 -25.84
#